data_AF-A0A2R9BRY7-F1
#
_entry.id   AF-A0A2R9BRY7-F1
#
_cell.length_a   1.000
_cell.length_b   1.000
_cell.length_c   1.000
_cell.angle_alpha   90.00
_cell.angle_beta   90.00
_cell.angle_gamma   90.00
#
_symmetry.space_group_name_H-M   'P 1'
#
loop_
_entity.id
_entity.type
_entity.pdbx_description
1 polymer ?
#
loop_
_entity_poly.entity_id
_entity_poly.type
_entity_poly.pdbx_seq_one_letter_code
_entity_poly.pdbx_strand_id
1 'polypeptide(L)' 'MAPLPGAELVQRPLQLYRYLLRCCQQLPTKGIQQHYKHAVRQSFRVHSDEDNPERIQQIIKRAIEDADWIMNKYKKQN' A
#
# COMPACT_ATOMS: atom_id res chain seq x y z
N MET A 1 -6.96 -8.31 11.23
CA MET A 1 -7.89 -8.11 10.09
C MET A 1 -7.39 -8.96 8.95
N ALA A 2 -8.27 -9.63 8.20
CA ALA A 2 -7.84 -10.40 7.03
C ALA A 2 -7.31 -9.42 5.95
N PRO A 3 -6.23 -9.77 5.25
CA PRO A 3 -5.66 -8.89 4.25
C PRO A 3 -6.58 -8.77 3.03
N LEU A 4 -6.54 -7.64 2.32
CA LEU A 4 -7.37 -7.47 1.13
C LEU A 4 -7.01 -8.47 0.02
N PRO A 5 -7.95 -8.81 -0.88
CA PRO A 5 -7.72 -9.75 -1.97
C PRO A 5 -6.48 -9.39 -2.78
N GLY A 6 -5.56 -10.36 -2.90
CA GLY A 6 -4.31 -10.21 -3.67
C GLY A 6 -3.10 -9.70 -2.89
N ALA A 7 -3.24 -9.36 -1.61
CA ALA A 7 -2.11 -9.03 -0.73
C ALA A 7 -1.12 -10.20 -0.55
N GLU A 8 -1.62 -11.44 -0.52
CA GLU A 8 -0.82 -12.67 -0.37
C GLU A 8 0.16 -12.90 -1.53
N LEU A 9 -0.11 -12.29 -2.69
CA LEU A 9 0.74 -12.39 -3.88
C LEU A 9 1.85 -11.33 -3.91
N VAL A 10 1.86 -10.40 -2.95
CA VAL A 10 2.81 -9.29 -2.91
C VAL A 10 4.06 -9.72 -2.15
N GLN A 11 5.08 -10.14 -2.91
CA GLN A 11 6.39 -10.51 -2.36
C GLN A 11 7.52 -9.63 -2.88
N ARG A 12 7.24 -8.81 -3.91
CA ARG A 12 8.22 -7.94 -4.56
C ARG A 12 7.80 -6.47 -4.51
N PRO A 13 8.74 -5.51 -4.45
CA PRO A 13 8.44 -4.07 -4.41
C PRO A 13 7.52 -3.62 -5.55
N LEU A 14 7.74 -4.09 -6.78
CA LEU A 14 6.90 -3.73 -7.94
C LEU A 14 5.45 -4.23 -7.81
N GLN A 15 5.25 -5.41 -7.21
CA GLN A 15 3.91 -5.93 -6.93
C GLN A 15 3.22 -5.07 -5.87
N LEU A 16 3.95 -4.68 -4.83
CA LEU A 16 3.46 -3.79 -3.76
C LEU A 16 3.01 -2.45 -4.36
N TYR A 17 3.83 -1.85 -5.22
CA TYR A 17 3.50 -0.58 -5.87
C TYR A 17 2.16 -0.63 -6.61
N ARG A 18 1.99 -1.66 -7.46
CA ARG A 18 0.75 -1.87 -8.23
C ARG A 18 -0.44 -2.19 -7.34
N TYR A 19 -0.23 -2.95 -6.28
CA TYR A 19 -1.26 -3.26 -5.28
C TYR A 19 -1.75 -1.98 -4.58
N LEU A 20 -0.83 -1.18 -4.03
CA LEU A 20 -1.18 0.05 -3.32
C LEU A 20 -1.88 1.08 -4.23
N LEU A 21 -1.47 1.20 -5.49
CA LEU A 21 -2.15 2.08 -6.44
C LEU A 21 -3.59 1.64 -6.74
N ARG A 22 -3.87 0.33 -6.79
CA ARG A 22 -5.23 -0.21 -6.92
C ARG A 22 -6.07 0.07 -5.67
N CYS A 23 -5.50 -0.08 -4.47
CA CYS A 23 -6.18 0.28 -3.23
C CYS A 23 -6.54 1.78 -3.22
N CYS A 24 -5.60 2.65 -3.63
CA CYS A 24 -5.85 4.09 -3.71
C CYS A 24 -7.00 4.44 -4.66
N GLN A 25 -7.26 3.66 -5.71
CA GLN A 25 -8.38 3.91 -6.64
C GLN A 25 -9.75 3.58 -6.03
N GLN A 26 -9.79 2.70 -5.02
CA GLN A 26 -11.01 2.31 -4.33
C GLN A 26 -11.45 3.29 -3.23
N LEU A 27 -10.65 4.32 -2.95
CA LEU A 27 -10.96 5.32 -1.93
C LEU A 27 -12.06 6.28 -2.40
N PRO A 28 -12.92 6.77 -1.49
CA PRO A 28 -14.21 7.37 -1.83
C PRO A 28 -14.14 8.71 -2.57
N THR A 29 -13.10 9.52 -2.36
CA THR A 29 -13.00 10.86 -2.97
C THR A 29 -11.67 11.10 -3.67
N LYS A 30 -11.68 11.86 -4.78
CA LYS A 30 -10.47 12.16 -5.57
C LYS A 30 -9.34 12.78 -4.74
N GLY A 31 -9.64 13.63 -3.77
CA GLY A 31 -8.64 14.24 -2.89
C GLY A 31 -7.91 13.20 -2.04
N ILE A 32 -8.66 12.26 -1.45
CA ILE A 32 -8.09 11.15 -0.68
C ILE A 32 -7.27 10.22 -1.60
N GLN A 33 -7.79 9.89 -2.78
CA GLN A 33 -7.07 9.07 -3.76
C GLN A 33 -5.72 9.70 -4.14
N GLN A 34 -5.69 11.01 -4.40
CA GLN A 34 -4.47 11.72 -4.77
C GLN A 34 -3.48 11.76 -3.59
N HIS A 35 -3.94 12.08 -2.38
CA HIS A 35 -3.10 12.10 -1.18
C HIS A 35 -2.34 10.79 -0.99
N TYR A 36 -3.04 9.65 -1.00
CA TYR A 36 -2.39 8.35 -0.83
C TYR A 36 -1.56 7.93 -2.05
N LYS A 37 -1.96 8.28 -3.28
CA LYS A 37 -1.09 8.06 -4.47
C LYS A 37 0.24 8.81 -4.34
N HIS A 38 0.23 10.04 -3.83
CA HIS A 38 1.45 10.80 -3.58
C HIS A 38 2.27 10.16 -2.46
N ALA A 39 1.64 9.77 -1.35
CA ALA A 39 2.31 9.09 -0.24
C ALA A 39 3.01 7.81 -0.72
N VAL A 40 2.32 6.94 -1.46
CA VAL A 40 2.90 5.71 -2.03
C VAL A 40 4.12 6.01 -2.90
N ARG A 41 4.06 7.01 -3.79
CA ARG A 41 5.20 7.39 -4.63
C ARG A 41 6.39 7.90 -3.81
N GLN A 42 6.13 8.68 -2.77
CA GLN A 42 7.19 9.20 -1.90
C GLN A 42 7.84 8.07 -1.10
N SER A 43 7.06 7.17 -0.49
CA SER A 43 7.59 6.03 0.26
C SER A 43 8.50 5.14 -0.60
N PHE A 44 8.13 4.89 -1.87
CA PHE A 44 8.98 4.11 -2.78
C PHE A 44 10.30 4.81 -3.13
N ARG A 45 10.32 6.14 -3.17
CA ARG A 45 11.57 6.90 -3.38
C ARG A 45 12.47 6.86 -2.14
N VAL A 46 11.89 6.95 -0.94
CA VAL A 46 12.65 6.90 0.32
C VAL A 46 13.34 5.53 0.51
N HIS A 47 12.75 4.46 -0.03
CA HIS A 47 13.28 3.10 0.07
C HIS A 47 13.95 2.60 -1.22
N SER A 48 14.34 3.48 -2.16
CA SER A 48 14.93 3.05 -3.44
C SER A 48 16.27 2.35 -3.28
N ASP A 49 17.02 2.71 -2.24
CA ASP A 49 18.39 2.25 -2.01
C ASP A 49 18.44 1.10 -0.98
N GLU A 50 17.28 0.56 -0.59
CA GLU A 50 17.18 -0.57 0.32
C GLU A 50 17.32 -1.89 -0.47
N ASP A 51 18.49 -2.52 -0.34
CA ASP A 51 18.81 -3.79 -1.01
C ASP A 51 18.69 -5.01 -0.08
N ASN A 52 18.48 -4.80 1.24
CA ASN A 52 18.39 -5.91 2.17
C ASN A 52 17.04 -6.64 2.00
N PRO A 53 17.04 -7.94 1.65
CA PRO A 53 15.82 -8.68 1.38
C PRO A 53 14.88 -8.77 2.59
N GLU A 54 15.41 -8.90 3.81
CA GLU A 54 14.61 -8.96 5.03
C GLU A 54 13.91 -7.63 5.30
N ARG A 55 14.62 -6.52 5.10
CA ARG A 55 14.07 -5.16 5.24
C ARG A 55 13.00 -4.89 4.20
N ILE A 56 13.24 -5.27 2.95
CA ILE A 56 12.23 -5.18 1.88
C ILE A 56 10.96 -5.95 2.25
N GLN A 57 11.08 -7.19 2.76
CA GLN A 57 9.92 -7.96 3.18
C GLN A 57 9.17 -7.31 4.36
N GLN A 58 9.89 -6.74 5.33
CA GLN A 58 9.28 -6.00 6.45
C GLN A 58 8.51 -4.78 5.95
N ILE A 59 9.08 -4.00 5.04
CA ILE A 59 8.44 -2.83 4.42
C ILE A 59 7.17 -3.26 3.68
N ILE A 60 7.24 -4.33 2.89
CA ILE A 60 6.08 -4.87 2.16
C ILE A 60 4.97 -5.26 3.14
N LYS A 61 5.29 -6.06 4.16
CA LYS A 61 4.30 -6.50 5.15
C LYS A 61 3.65 -5.31 5.84
N ARG A 62 4.45 -4.34 6.28
CA ARG A 62 3.95 -3.14 6.96
C ARG A 62 3.05 -2.30 6.06
N ALA A 63 3.46 -2.08 4.81
CA ALA A 63 2.68 -1.30 3.85
C ALA A 63 1.32 -1.96 3.52
N ILE A 64 1.26 -3.29 3.49
CA ILE A 64 -0.01 -4.03 3.32
C ILE A 64 -0.92 -3.82 4.54
N GLU A 65 -0.39 -3.99 5.76
CA GLU A 65 -1.15 -3.77 7.00
C GLU A 65 -1.70 -2.33 7.10
N ASP A 66 -0.88 -1.34 6.76
CA ASP A 66 -1.29 0.07 6.74
C ASP A 66 -2.38 0.32 5.69
N ALA A 67 -2.25 -0.26 4.49
CA ALA A 67 -3.26 -0.16 3.44
C ALA A 67 -4.58 -0.80 3.86
N ASP A 68 -4.56 -1.99 4.48
CA ASP A 68 -5.75 -2.68 4.96
C ASP A 68 -6.47 -1.84 6.04
N TRP A 69 -5.72 -1.23 6.96
CA TRP A 69 -6.29 -0.35 7.98
C TRP A 69 -6.98 0.87 7.35
N ILE A 70 -6.32 1.54 6.39
CA ILE A 70 -6.87 2.69 5.67
C ILE A 70 -8.15 2.30 4.93
N MET A 71 -8.11 1.20 4.17
CA MET A 71 -9.25 0.74 3.40
C MET A 71 -10.44 0.39 4.28
N ASN A 72 -10.21 -0.25 5.43
CA ASN A 72 -11.27 -0.54 6.41
C ASN A 72 -11.82 0.73 7.07
N LYS A 73 -10.99 1.74 7.32
CA LYS A 73 -11.43 3.05 7.85
C LYS A 73 -12.43 3.72 6.90
N TYR A 74 -12.13 3.75 5.60
CA TYR A 74 -13.01 4.43 4.62
C TYR A 74 -14.19 3.57 4.15
N LYS A 75 -14.09 2.23 4.16
CA LYS A 75 -15.24 1.34 3.92
C LYS A 75 -16.34 1.51 4.97
N LYS A 76 -15.98 1.79 6.23
CA LYS A 76 -16.95 2.04 7.31
C LYS A 76 -17.62 3.41 7.25
N GLN A 77 -17.09 4.34 6.45
CA GLN A 77 -17.62 5.70 6.30
C GLN A 77 -18.51 5.87 5.07
N ASN A 78 -18.67 4.81 4.27
CA ASN A 78 -19.47 4.77 3.04
C ASN A 78 -20.72 3.92 3.27
#